data_AF-A0A7Y6M7X9-F1
#
_entry.id   AF-A0A7Y6M7X9-F1
#
_cell.length_a   1.000
_cell.length_b   1.000
_cell.length_c   1.000
_cell.angle_alpha   90.00
_cell.angle_beta   90.00
_cell.angle_gamma   90.00
#
_symmetry.space_group_name_H-M   'P 1'
#
loop_
_entity.id
_entity.type
_entity.pdbx_description
1 polymer ?
#
loop_
_entity_poly.entity_id
_entity_poly.type
_entity_poly.pdbx_seq_one_letter_code
_entity_poly.pdbx_strand_id
1 'polypeptide(L)'
;MLVSLVVLTGCSGDADMPTLAEAAKQLVADDDKLLASRELAATGSAAAIERADRESEVGCLKGQVQRFFRARGDLTGPPYVHSPSNVAGLMASWLQLRGYNVIVDDADLGDENLGAAVLRNPQTGVTFFVTVRNGHKPHIMIVGKTSCYERDG
;
A
#
# COMPACT_ATOMS: atom_id res chain seq x y z
N MET A 1 -25.98 36.02 -35.11
CA MET A 1 -24.97 34.94 -35.06
C MET A 1 -25.29 34.06 -33.86
N LEU A 2 -25.86 32.87 -34.08
CA LEU A 2 -25.93 31.84 -33.05
C LEU A 2 -24.57 31.14 -33.00
N VAL A 3 -23.90 31.17 -31.86
CA VAL A 3 -22.70 30.36 -31.61
C VAL A 3 -23.12 29.26 -30.65
N SER A 4 -23.37 28.07 -31.19
CA SER A 4 -23.61 26.86 -30.42
C SER A 4 -22.31 26.45 -29.73
N LEU A 5 -22.24 26.65 -28.41
CA LEU A 5 -21.21 26.06 -27.56
C LEU A 5 -21.50 24.56 -27.42
N VAL A 6 -20.77 23.75 -28.16
CA VAL A 6 -20.72 22.30 -27.96
C VAL A 6 -19.95 22.06 -26.66
N VAL A 7 -20.68 21.71 -25.59
CA VAL A 7 -20.10 21.24 -24.34
C VAL A 7 -19.56 19.84 -24.60
N LEU A 8 -18.24 19.70 -24.71
CA LEU A 8 -17.58 18.39 -24.70
C LEU A 8 -17.72 17.79 -23.31
N THR A 9 -18.70 16.92 -23.10
CA THR A 9 -18.76 16.03 -21.94
C THR A 9 -17.76 14.91 -22.11
N GLY A 10 -16.47 15.24 -22.00
CA GLY A 10 -15.38 14.26 -21.95
C GLY A 10 -15.18 13.73 -20.53
N CYS A 11 -16.12 12.93 -20.02
CA CYS A 11 -15.84 12.00 -18.91
C CYS A 11 -15.11 10.77 -19.47
N SER A 12 -13.92 10.96 -20.02
CA SER A 12 -12.99 9.87 -20.31
C SER A 12 -12.03 9.79 -19.13
N GLY A 13 -12.58 9.35 -17.99
CA GLY A 13 -11.87 9.19 -16.72
C GLY A 13 -11.66 7.73 -16.31
N ASP A 14 -12.15 6.76 -17.09
CA ASP A 14 -11.75 5.37 -16.93
C ASP A 14 -10.49 5.15 -17.77
N ALA A 15 -9.35 5.49 -17.20
CA ALA A 15 -8.17 4.70 -17.53
C ALA A 15 -8.53 3.27 -17.15
N ASP A 16 -8.58 2.35 -18.12
CA ASP A 16 -8.87 0.94 -17.86
C ASP A 16 -8.02 0.48 -16.68
N MET A 17 -8.68 0.14 -15.58
CA MET A 17 -8.01 -0.40 -14.40
C MET A 17 -7.20 -1.62 -14.83
N PRO A 18 -5.95 -1.77 -14.37
CA PRO A 18 -5.13 -2.91 -14.76
C PRO A 18 -5.80 -4.20 -14.33
N THR A 19 -5.57 -5.28 -15.07
CA THR A 19 -6.01 -6.63 -14.70
C THR A 19 -5.46 -7.03 -13.33
N LEU A 20 -6.07 -8.04 -12.69
CA LEU A 20 -5.56 -8.59 -11.42
C LEU A 20 -4.07 -8.99 -11.53
N ALA A 21 -3.67 -9.59 -12.66
CA ALA A 21 -2.30 -10.03 -12.88
C ALA A 21 -1.31 -8.84 -12.98
N GLU A 22 -1.68 -7.77 -13.67
CA GLU A 22 -0.88 -6.56 -13.79
C GLU A 22 -0.78 -5.82 -12.45
N ALA A 23 -1.90 -5.68 -11.73
CA ALA A 23 -1.92 -5.10 -10.40
C ALA A 23 -1.08 -5.91 -9.40
N ALA A 24 -1.16 -7.25 -9.46
CA ALA A 24 -0.35 -8.13 -8.62
C ALA A 24 1.15 -8.04 -8.95
N LYS A 25 1.51 -7.95 -10.23
CA LYS A 25 2.90 -7.75 -10.65
C LYS A 25 3.45 -6.42 -10.15
N GLN A 26 2.66 -5.34 -10.24
CA GLN A 26 3.04 -4.04 -9.70
C GLN A 26 3.18 -4.09 -8.19
N LEU A 27 2.22 -4.72 -7.50
CA LEU A 27 2.25 -4.91 -6.05
C LEU A 27 3.55 -5.57 -5.60
N VAL A 28 3.92 -6.72 -6.19
CA VAL A 28 5.18 -7.43 -5.85
C VAL A 28 6.41 -6.55 -6.15
N ALA A 29 6.42 -5.87 -7.29
CA ALA A 29 7.54 -5.03 -7.67
C ALA A 29 7.75 -3.83 -6.74
N ASP A 30 6.66 -3.21 -6.27
CA ASP A 30 6.73 -2.09 -5.35
C ASP A 30 7.11 -2.53 -3.94
N ASP A 31 6.53 -3.64 -3.45
CA ASP A 31 6.93 -4.23 -2.17
C ASP A 31 8.41 -4.63 -2.16
N ASP A 32 8.91 -5.29 -3.18
CA ASP A 32 10.33 -5.68 -3.25
C ASP A 32 11.27 -4.49 -3.19
N LYS A 33 10.91 -3.42 -3.90
CA LYS A 33 11.66 -2.17 -3.88
C LYS A 33 11.55 -1.47 -2.53
N LEU A 34 10.40 -1.55 -1.85
CA LEU A 34 10.22 -1.02 -0.50
C LEU A 34 11.06 -1.81 0.52
N LEU A 35 11.08 -3.14 0.43
CA LEU A 35 11.89 -4.01 1.28
C LEU A 35 13.39 -3.81 1.06
N ALA A 36 13.80 -3.47 -0.15
CA ALA A 36 15.18 -3.12 -0.50
C ALA A 36 15.50 -1.62 -0.31
N SER A 37 14.55 -0.82 0.17
CA SER A 37 14.70 0.63 0.26
C SER A 37 15.69 1.05 1.36
N ARG A 38 16.33 2.21 1.16
CA ARG A 38 17.21 2.79 2.19
C ARG A 38 16.40 3.28 3.38
N GLU A 39 15.17 3.69 3.14
CA GLU A 39 14.17 4.13 4.09
C GLU A 39 13.87 3.04 5.12
N LEU A 40 13.59 1.82 4.66
CA LEU A 40 13.45 0.68 5.57
C LEU A 40 14.79 0.34 6.22
N ALA A 41 15.88 0.23 5.45
CA ALA A 41 17.19 -0.14 5.97
C ALA A 41 17.76 0.83 7.02
N ALA A 42 17.34 2.10 7.02
CA ALA A 42 17.75 3.10 8.00
C ALA A 42 17.07 2.93 9.38
N THR A 43 16.00 2.13 9.45
CA THR A 43 15.17 1.98 10.66
C THR A 43 15.00 0.53 11.10
N GLY A 44 15.20 -0.43 10.20
CA GLY A 44 14.89 -1.83 10.45
C GLY A 44 15.12 -2.71 9.23
N SER A 45 14.49 -3.87 9.26
CA SER A 45 14.40 -4.77 8.11
C SER A 45 13.10 -5.57 8.17
N ALA A 46 12.55 -5.91 7.02
CA ALA A 46 11.38 -6.78 6.90
C ALA A 46 11.59 -7.79 5.78
N ALA A 47 10.99 -8.97 5.92
CA ALA A 47 11.03 -10.03 4.94
C ALA A 47 9.62 -10.40 4.50
N ALA A 48 9.47 -10.71 3.21
CA ALA A 48 8.22 -11.18 2.65
C ALA A 48 7.85 -12.55 3.23
N ILE A 49 6.59 -12.71 3.60
CA ILE A 49 5.97 -13.98 4.03
C ILE A 49 4.86 -14.42 3.08
N GLU A 50 4.40 -13.53 2.20
CA GLU A 50 3.42 -13.77 1.15
C GLU A 50 3.70 -12.82 -0.01
N ARG A 51 3.66 -13.30 -1.26
CA ARG A 51 4.12 -12.56 -2.44
C ARG A 51 3.10 -12.50 -3.58
N ALA A 52 1.83 -12.25 -3.22
CA ALA A 52 0.72 -12.12 -4.18
C ALA A 52 0.49 -13.34 -5.08
N ASP A 53 1.01 -14.51 -4.70
CA ASP A 53 0.91 -15.75 -5.49
C ASP A 53 -0.47 -16.41 -5.40
N ARG A 54 -1.29 -16.00 -4.43
CA ARG A 54 -2.59 -16.61 -4.14
C ARG A 54 -3.70 -15.59 -4.16
N GLU A 55 -4.80 -15.99 -4.77
CA GLU A 55 -6.06 -15.27 -4.70
C GLU A 55 -6.73 -15.46 -3.34
N SER A 56 -7.46 -14.43 -2.93
CA SER A 56 -8.21 -14.40 -1.69
C SER A 56 -9.51 -13.66 -1.91
N GLU A 57 -10.60 -14.24 -1.39
CA GLU A 57 -11.93 -13.63 -1.40
C GLU A 57 -12.16 -12.73 -0.18
N VAL A 58 -11.22 -12.73 0.77
CA VAL A 58 -11.34 -11.99 2.03
C VAL A 58 -11.52 -10.51 1.74
N GLY A 59 -12.63 -9.91 2.18
CA GLY A 59 -12.90 -8.49 1.98
C GLY A 59 -13.32 -8.11 0.56
N CYS A 60 -13.58 -9.08 -0.32
CA CYS A 60 -14.18 -8.87 -1.63
C CYS A 60 -15.65 -9.32 -1.66
N LEU A 61 -16.40 -8.86 -2.66
CA LEU A 61 -17.75 -9.37 -2.91
C LEU A 61 -17.71 -10.79 -3.46
N LYS A 62 -18.84 -11.50 -3.42
CA LYS A 62 -18.95 -12.86 -3.97
C LYS A 62 -18.56 -12.88 -5.46
N GLY A 63 -17.69 -13.82 -5.84
CA GLY A 63 -17.18 -13.94 -7.21
C GLY A 63 -15.99 -13.04 -7.53
N GLN A 64 -15.54 -12.25 -6.56
CA GLN A 64 -14.35 -11.41 -6.69
C GLN A 64 -13.18 -11.91 -5.84
N VAL A 65 -11.98 -11.58 -6.31
CA VAL A 65 -10.70 -11.93 -5.69
C VAL A 65 -9.76 -10.76 -5.63
N GLN A 66 -8.85 -10.81 -4.67
CA GLN A 66 -7.67 -9.95 -4.62
C GLN A 66 -6.43 -10.79 -4.27
N ARG A 67 -5.26 -10.18 -4.41
CA ARG A 67 -3.99 -10.79 -4.02
C ARG A 67 -3.30 -9.91 -2.98
N PHE A 68 -2.58 -10.56 -2.07
CA PHE A 68 -1.90 -9.92 -0.96
C PHE A 68 -0.39 -10.10 -1.06
N PHE A 69 0.35 -9.06 -0.74
CA PHE A 69 1.74 -9.16 -0.34
C PHE A 69 1.82 -8.85 1.16
N ARG A 70 2.62 -9.62 1.90
CA ARG A 70 2.82 -9.38 3.33
C ARG A 70 4.29 -9.50 3.66
N ALA A 71 4.80 -8.53 4.40
CA ALA A 71 6.12 -8.57 5.00
C ALA A 71 6.07 -8.24 6.48
N ARG A 72 7.00 -8.83 7.23
CA ARG A 72 7.15 -8.66 8.67
C ARG A 72 8.60 -8.43 9.01
N GLY A 73 8.84 -7.60 10.01
CA GLY A 73 10.17 -7.13 10.32
C GLY A 73 10.34 -6.58 11.71
N ASP A 74 11.56 -6.21 12.01
CA ASP A 74 11.96 -5.61 13.27
C ASP A 74 12.72 -4.31 13.04
N LEU A 75 12.53 -3.37 13.97
CA LEU A 75 13.33 -2.15 14.07
C LEU A 75 14.75 -2.50 14.52
N THR A 76 15.72 -1.73 14.04
CA THR A 76 17.11 -1.80 14.53
C THR A 76 17.28 -0.99 15.81
N GLY A 77 18.25 -1.38 16.64
CA GLY A 77 18.58 -0.63 17.85
C GLY A 77 17.51 -0.73 18.96
N PRO A 78 17.68 0.06 20.04
CA PRO A 78 16.76 0.06 21.18
C PRO A 78 15.37 0.65 20.85
N PRO A 79 14.30 0.25 21.56
CA PRO A 79 12.91 0.66 21.26
C PRO A 79 12.63 2.18 21.27
N TYR A 80 13.48 2.96 21.94
CA TYR A 80 13.33 4.43 22.06
C TYR A 80 14.03 5.20 20.92
N VAL A 81 14.81 4.54 20.07
CA VAL A 81 15.55 5.20 18.98
C VAL A 81 14.63 5.54 17.80
N HIS A 82 13.64 4.70 17.55
CA HIS A 82 12.73 4.87 16.42
C HIS A 82 11.30 5.11 16.93
N SER A 83 10.79 6.31 16.70
CA SER A 83 9.35 6.58 16.85
C SER A 83 8.57 5.80 15.79
N PRO A 84 7.54 5.03 16.15
CA PRO A 84 6.72 4.26 15.20
C PRO A 84 6.17 5.12 14.06
N SER A 85 5.61 6.30 14.40
CA SER A 85 5.05 7.26 13.45
C SER A 85 6.08 7.72 12.42
N ASN A 86 7.30 8.03 12.86
CA ASN A 86 8.38 8.45 11.94
C ASN A 86 8.79 7.32 10.99
N VAL A 87 8.85 6.07 11.49
CA VAL A 87 9.22 4.92 10.66
C VAL A 87 8.13 4.61 9.63
N ALA A 88 6.85 4.62 10.05
CA ALA A 88 5.72 4.48 9.15
C ALA A 88 5.68 5.60 8.10
N GLY A 89 5.88 6.85 8.53
CA GLY A 89 5.93 8.04 7.67
C GLY A 89 7.08 8.01 6.66
N LEU A 90 8.23 7.45 7.01
CA LEU A 90 9.37 7.30 6.11
C LEU A 90 9.06 6.30 4.97
N MET A 91 8.46 5.15 5.30
CA MET A 91 7.99 4.19 4.29
C MET A 91 6.84 4.76 3.45
N ALA A 92 5.91 5.49 4.07
CA ALA A 92 4.81 6.17 3.38
C ALA A 92 5.35 7.19 2.37
N SER A 93 6.32 8.01 2.77
CA SER A 93 6.97 9.00 1.89
C SER A 93 7.60 8.34 0.66
N TRP A 94 8.24 7.19 0.84
CA TRP A 94 8.83 6.44 -0.26
C TRP A 94 7.78 5.94 -1.27
N LEU A 95 6.63 5.48 -0.78
CA LEU A 95 5.49 5.07 -1.60
C LEU A 95 4.84 6.28 -2.30
N GLN A 96 4.73 7.43 -1.64
CA GLN A 96 4.21 8.66 -2.25
C GLN A 96 5.05 9.10 -3.46
N LEU A 97 6.38 8.99 -3.39
CA LEU A 97 7.28 9.26 -4.52
C LEU A 97 7.05 8.32 -5.72
N ARG A 98 6.26 7.26 -5.56
CA ARG A 98 5.84 6.30 -6.60
C ARG A 98 4.37 6.44 -7.00
N GLY A 99 3.74 7.54 -6.64
CA GLY A 99 2.38 7.87 -7.06
C GLY A 99 1.29 7.26 -6.17
N TYR A 100 1.63 6.79 -4.97
CA TYR A 100 0.63 6.41 -3.98
C TYR A 100 0.12 7.65 -3.22
N ASN A 101 -1.19 7.73 -3.01
CA ASN A 101 -1.81 8.77 -2.21
C ASN A 101 -2.09 8.24 -0.80
N VAL A 102 -1.76 9.02 0.23
CA VAL A 102 -2.13 8.72 1.62
C VAL A 102 -3.64 8.86 1.77
N ILE A 103 -4.28 7.86 2.38
CA ILE A 103 -5.71 7.84 2.71
C ILE A 103 -5.92 7.91 4.22
N VAL A 104 -5.04 7.26 4.98
CA VAL A 104 -5.02 7.31 6.45
C VAL A 104 -3.57 7.48 6.88
N ASP A 105 -3.32 8.31 7.88
CA ASP A 105 -2.02 8.43 8.52
C ASP A 105 -2.11 8.29 10.04
N ASP A 106 -0.97 8.41 10.70
CA ASP A 106 -0.85 8.21 12.14
C ASP A 106 -1.60 9.26 12.96
N ALA A 107 -1.74 10.48 12.44
CA ALA A 107 -2.46 11.56 13.12
C ALA A 107 -3.95 11.22 13.26
N ASP A 108 -4.49 10.40 12.35
CA ASP A 108 -5.87 9.90 12.42
C ASP A 108 -6.08 8.90 13.57
N LEU A 109 -5.02 8.22 14.04
CA LEU A 109 -5.10 7.16 15.06
C LEU A 109 -4.75 7.64 16.47
N GLY A 110 -3.84 8.62 16.61
CA GLY A 110 -3.51 9.26 17.88
C GLY A 110 -2.86 8.35 18.93
N ASP A 111 -2.24 7.24 18.54
CA ASP A 111 -1.54 6.29 19.42
C ASP A 111 -0.02 6.44 19.28
N GLU A 112 0.64 6.95 20.32
CA GLU A 112 2.10 7.20 20.34
C GLU A 112 2.97 5.92 20.21
N ASN A 113 2.39 4.74 20.44
CA ASN A 113 3.07 3.45 20.31
C ASN A 113 2.81 2.77 18.96
N LEU A 114 2.00 3.41 18.12
CA LEU A 114 1.64 2.97 16.78
C LEU A 114 2.16 4.01 15.78
N GLY A 115 2.63 3.52 14.64
CA GLY A 115 2.81 4.30 13.44
C GLY A 115 2.03 3.61 12.35
N ALA A 116 1.06 4.28 11.75
CA ALA A 116 0.29 3.70 10.65
C ALA A 116 0.26 4.62 9.44
N ALA A 117 0.27 4.02 8.25
CA ALA A 117 -0.04 4.71 7.02
C ALA A 117 -0.78 3.77 6.07
N VAL A 118 -1.86 4.24 5.48
CA VAL A 118 -2.59 3.55 4.41
C VAL A 118 -2.48 4.39 3.16
N LEU A 119 -1.95 3.80 2.09
CA LEU A 119 -1.75 4.49 0.84
C LEU A 119 -2.34 3.71 -0.33
N ARG A 120 -2.89 4.40 -1.33
CA ARG A 120 -3.45 3.77 -2.54
C ARG A 120 -2.89 4.42 -3.79
N ASN A 121 -2.45 3.60 -4.74
CA ASN A 121 -2.12 4.05 -6.07
C ASN A 121 -3.42 4.27 -6.87
N PRO A 122 -3.73 5.49 -7.34
CA PRO A 122 -4.98 5.77 -8.03
C PRO A 122 -5.05 5.15 -9.42
N GLN A 123 -3.91 4.81 -10.04
CA GLN A 123 -3.84 4.23 -11.39
C GLN A 123 -4.00 2.72 -11.38
N THR A 124 -3.56 2.05 -10.30
CA THR A 124 -3.58 0.58 -10.23
C THR A 124 -4.55 0.03 -9.18
N GLY A 125 -5.06 0.88 -8.30
CA GLY A 125 -5.89 0.48 -7.17
C GLY A 125 -5.16 -0.36 -6.12
N VAL A 126 -3.84 -0.55 -6.23
CA VAL A 126 -3.02 -1.22 -5.22
C VAL A 126 -3.01 -0.37 -3.95
N THR A 127 -3.19 -1.02 -2.80
CA THR A 127 -3.24 -0.37 -1.49
C THR A 127 -2.18 -0.97 -0.57
N PHE A 128 -1.42 -0.13 0.10
CA PHE A 128 -0.47 -0.48 1.14
C PHE A 128 -0.97 -0.08 2.51
N PHE A 129 -0.76 -0.96 3.49
CA PHE A 129 -0.90 -0.71 4.92
C PHE A 129 0.47 -0.91 5.54
N VAL A 130 1.05 0.17 6.03
CA VAL A 130 2.29 0.14 6.80
C VAL A 130 1.91 0.32 8.26
N THR A 131 2.38 -0.58 9.11
CA THR A 131 2.15 -0.50 10.55
C THR A 131 3.45 -0.78 11.27
N VAL A 132 3.79 0.10 12.20
CA VAL A 132 4.94 -0.01 13.09
C VAL A 132 4.42 0.06 14.51
N ARG A 133 4.80 -0.87 15.38
CA ARG A 133 4.34 -0.88 16.77
C ARG A 133 5.49 -1.12 17.72
N ASN A 134 5.59 -0.28 18.74
CA ASN A 134 6.50 -0.51 19.87
C ASN A 134 5.86 -1.45 20.90
N GLY A 135 6.68 -2.26 21.57
CA GLY A 135 6.22 -3.17 22.64
C GLY A 135 5.74 -4.55 22.18
N HIS A 136 5.62 -4.81 20.88
CA HIS A 136 5.30 -6.13 20.33
C HIS A 136 6.18 -6.45 19.13
N LYS A 137 6.65 -7.70 19.06
CA LYS A 137 7.32 -8.25 17.86
C LYS A 137 6.33 -9.05 17.01
N PRO A 138 6.40 -9.00 15.67
CA PRO A 138 7.28 -8.14 14.87
C PRO A 138 6.88 -6.65 14.99
N HIS A 139 7.87 -5.76 15.01
CA HIS A 139 7.61 -4.32 15.10
C HIS A 139 7.00 -3.77 13.82
N ILE A 140 7.45 -4.26 12.66
CA ILE A 140 7.06 -3.76 11.34
C ILE A 140 6.13 -4.79 10.67
N MET A 141 5.00 -4.32 10.18
CA MET A 141 4.10 -5.05 9.30
C MET A 141 3.85 -4.20 8.05
N ILE A 142 4.08 -4.79 6.88
CA ILE A 142 3.72 -4.19 5.61
C ILE A 142 2.74 -5.15 4.93
N VAL A 143 1.56 -4.65 4.58
CA VAL A 143 0.56 -5.40 3.82
C VAL A 143 0.21 -4.61 2.58
N GLY A 144 0.59 -5.11 1.43
CA GLY A 144 0.08 -4.64 0.15
C GLY A 144 -1.07 -5.52 -0.33
N LYS A 145 -2.04 -4.93 -1.03
CA LYS A 145 -3.17 -5.66 -1.62
C LYS A 145 -3.57 -5.05 -2.95
N THR A 146 -4.04 -5.88 -3.87
CA THR A 146 -4.73 -5.39 -5.08
C THR A 146 -6.14 -4.90 -4.72
N SER A 147 -6.80 -4.21 -5.64
CA SER A 147 -8.27 -4.08 -5.58
C SER A 147 -8.93 -5.45 -5.77
N CYS A 148 -10.24 -5.52 -5.54
CA CYS A 148 -11.04 -6.71 -5.86
C CYS A 148 -11.35 -6.73 -7.35
N TYR A 149 -11.11 -7.86 -8.00
CA TYR A 149 -11.37 -8.13 -9.40
C TYR A 149 -12.35 -9.26 -9.53
N GLU A 150 -13.16 -9.28 -10.59
CA GLU A 150 -13.91 -10.49 -10.92
C GLU A 150 -12.93 -11.64 -11.16
N ARG A 151 -13.29 -12.84 -10.69
CA ARG A 151 -12.49 -14.01 -10.96
C ARG A 151 -12.67 -14.37 -12.43
N ASP A 152 -11.58 -14.33 -13.19
CA ASP A 152 -11.56 -14.89 -14.54
C ASP A 152 -11.95 -16.37 -14.43
N GLY A 153 -13.05 -16.74 -15.10
CA GLY A 153 -13.67 -18.07 -15.04
C GLY A 153 -12.86 -19.17 -15.72
#